data_AF-A0A7Y4YUC6-F1
#
_entry.id   AF-A0A7Y4YUC6-F1
#
_cell.length_a   1.000
_cell.length_b   1.000
_cell.length_c   1.000
_cell.angle_alpha   90.00
_cell.angle_beta   90.00
_cell.angle_gamma   90.00
#
_symmetry.space_group_name_H-M   'P 1'
#
loop_
_entity.id
_entity.type
_entity.pdbx_description
1 polymer ?
#
loop_
_entity_poly.entity_id
_entity_poly.type
_entity_poly.pdbx_seq_one_letter_code
_entity_poly.pdbx_strand_id
1 'polypeptide(L)'
;RVFWRDIHAVTGLWISFFVLFLLISGLPWAKSWGGLLKEVRQIGVTQTVRQDWTTGRSSELADRKLMNTSAADMADNGEHAEHTGHAGHNHEGGMAKPKNDYSALDHMIATVQPLNLPPPVRISPPSKKSPDWTARSDVQNRPLRVNLTLDADTGAVKSTKTFADKPLLDRLIGYGIAIHEGQLFGWFNQALGVFTALGLLLMIVSSVVLWWRRRSPGTLGAPNPNQAVSKFAYGLIAIMVTLGVLLPFLGITMIIVLLTERLVLRRIPAASNFLGLRAC
;
A
#
# COMPACT_ATOMS: atom_id res chain seq x y z
N ARG A 1 -13.21 -9.89 36.69
CA ARG A 1 -12.04 -10.48 35.98
C ARG A 1 -12.49 -11.34 34.79
N VAL A 2 -13.50 -12.19 34.97
CA VAL A 2 -14.10 -13.04 33.92
C VAL A 2 -14.65 -12.23 32.75
N PHE A 3 -15.48 -11.21 33.00
CA PHE A 3 -16.03 -10.33 31.95
C PHE A 3 -14.98 -9.82 30.95
N TRP A 4 -13.91 -9.17 31.44
CA TRP A 4 -12.84 -8.62 30.59
C TRP A 4 -12.04 -9.70 29.85
N ARG A 5 -11.91 -10.89 30.45
CA ARG A 5 -11.23 -12.02 29.79
C ARG A 5 -12.09 -12.54 28.64
N ASP A 6 -13.37 -12.75 28.88
CA ASP A 6 -14.27 -13.40 27.93
C ASP A 6 -14.58 -12.46 26.76
N ILE A 7 -14.83 -11.17 27.04
CA ILE A 7 -14.99 -10.18 25.97
C ILE A 7 -13.74 -10.08 25.10
N HIS A 8 -12.55 -10.06 25.70
CA HIS A 8 -11.28 -10.01 24.96
C HIS A 8 -11.07 -11.28 24.12
N ALA A 9 -11.29 -12.46 24.70
CA ALA A 9 -11.05 -13.73 24.01
C ALA A 9 -12.03 -13.95 22.85
N VAL A 10 -13.32 -13.69 23.07
CA VAL A 10 -14.36 -13.87 22.05
C VAL A 10 -14.21 -12.84 20.93
N THR A 11 -14.04 -11.56 21.27
CA THR A 11 -13.77 -10.52 20.27
C THR A 11 -12.48 -10.84 19.51
N GLY A 12 -11.42 -11.23 20.20
CA GLY A 12 -10.13 -11.58 19.59
C GLY A 12 -10.25 -12.69 18.56
N LEU A 13 -11.02 -13.74 18.85
CA LEU A 13 -11.26 -14.84 17.92
C LEU A 13 -11.91 -14.35 16.62
N TRP A 14 -13.05 -13.66 16.71
CA TRP A 14 -13.77 -13.17 15.53
C TRP A 14 -12.98 -12.13 14.75
N ILE A 15 -12.40 -11.16 15.45
CA ILE A 15 -11.66 -10.06 14.82
C ILE A 15 -10.36 -10.56 14.18
N SER A 16 -9.74 -11.62 14.70
CA SER A 16 -8.53 -12.20 14.08
C SER A 16 -8.76 -12.66 12.64
N PHE A 17 -9.94 -13.22 12.33
CA PHE A 17 -10.30 -13.60 10.97
C PHE A 17 -10.32 -12.39 10.02
N PHE A 18 -11.03 -11.32 10.41
CA PHE A 18 -11.13 -10.11 9.60
C PHE A 18 -9.79 -9.41 9.44
N VAL A 19 -9.00 -9.32 10.52
CA VAL A 19 -7.67 -8.73 10.50
C VAL A 19 -6.73 -9.52 9.62
N LEU A 20 -6.71 -10.85 9.72
CA LEU A 20 -5.87 -11.69 8.87
C LEU A 20 -6.22 -11.53 7.40
N PHE A 21 -7.51 -11.49 7.08
CA PHE A 21 -7.99 -11.23 5.72
C PHE A 21 -7.53 -9.84 5.21
N LEU A 22 -7.67 -8.79 6.03
CA LEU A 22 -7.20 -7.44 5.68
C LEU A 22 -5.68 -7.40 5.51
N LEU A 23 -4.92 -8.08 6.36
CA LEU A 23 -3.46 -8.17 6.24
C LEU A 23 -3.06 -8.83 4.91
N ILE A 24 -3.64 -10.00 4.59
CA ILE A 24 -3.33 -10.74 3.36
C ILE A 24 -3.70 -9.92 2.10
N SER A 25 -4.87 -9.29 2.08
CA SER A 25 -5.27 -8.41 0.97
C SER A 25 -4.40 -7.16 0.84
N GLY A 26 -3.74 -6.75 1.92
CA GLY A 26 -2.78 -5.64 1.97
C GLY A 26 -1.38 -5.96 1.40
N LEU A 27 -0.92 -7.21 1.53
CA LEU A 27 0.46 -7.60 1.17
C LEU A 27 0.84 -7.29 -0.29
N PRO A 28 0.01 -7.57 -1.32
CA PRO A 28 0.39 -7.38 -2.73
C PRO A 28 0.73 -5.94 -3.12
N TRP A 29 0.31 -4.95 -2.33
CA TRP A 29 0.57 -3.53 -2.57
C TRP A 29 1.40 -2.88 -1.45
N ALA A 30 1.86 -3.65 -0.48
CA ALA A 30 2.87 -3.22 0.48
C ALA A 30 4.25 -3.11 -0.18
N LYS A 31 5.11 -2.21 0.31
CA LYS A 31 6.42 -1.92 -0.30
C LYS A 31 7.31 -3.15 -0.51
N SER A 32 7.50 -3.96 0.53
CA SER A 32 8.39 -5.13 0.47
C SER A 32 7.76 -6.28 -0.31
N TRP A 33 6.51 -6.65 0.01
CA TRP A 33 5.82 -7.76 -0.63
C TRP A 33 5.43 -7.49 -2.08
N GLY A 34 4.98 -6.28 -2.40
CA GLY A 34 4.67 -5.88 -3.77
C GLY A 34 5.91 -5.87 -4.69
N GLY A 35 7.09 -5.59 -4.13
CA GLY A 35 8.38 -5.73 -4.82
C GLY A 35 8.70 -7.20 -5.15
N LEU A 36 8.66 -8.07 -4.14
CA LEU A 36 8.86 -9.52 -4.32
C LEU A 36 7.85 -10.12 -5.31
N LEU A 37 6.57 -9.76 -5.18
CA LEU A 37 5.54 -10.19 -6.10
C LEU A 37 5.83 -9.76 -7.53
N LYS A 38 6.34 -8.54 -7.73
CA LYS A 38 6.74 -8.04 -9.04
C LYS A 38 7.87 -8.87 -9.63
N GLU A 39 8.91 -9.17 -8.84
CA GLU A 39 10.04 -10.02 -9.26
C GLU A 39 9.61 -11.43 -9.64
N VAL A 40 8.84 -12.10 -8.76
CA VAL A 40 8.33 -13.45 -9.01
C VAL A 40 7.45 -13.50 -10.25
N ARG A 41 6.65 -12.46 -10.51
CA ARG A 41 5.84 -12.37 -11.73
C ARG A 41 6.63 -12.24 -13.02
N GLN A 42 7.88 -11.78 -12.97
CA GLN A 42 8.74 -11.74 -14.16
C GLN A 42 9.37 -13.12 -14.44
N ILE A 43 9.34 -14.04 -13.48
CA ILE A 43 9.88 -15.39 -13.65
C ILE A 43 8.88 -16.22 -14.46
N GLY A 44 9.23 -16.57 -15.69
CA GLY A 44 8.45 -17.49 -16.54
C GLY A 44 7.26 -16.87 -17.28
N VAL A 45 7.15 -15.53 -17.34
CA VAL A 45 6.07 -14.85 -18.08
C VAL A 45 6.62 -14.16 -19.34
N THR A 46 6.00 -14.43 -20.49
CA THR A 46 6.36 -13.89 -21.81
C THR A 46 5.74 -12.51 -22.10
N GLN A 47 4.78 -12.05 -21.27
CA GLN A 47 4.13 -10.75 -21.39
C GLN A 47 4.41 -9.85 -20.19
N THR A 48 4.82 -8.61 -20.45
CA THR A 48 5.07 -7.60 -19.42
C THR A 48 3.74 -7.17 -18.77
N VAL A 49 3.34 -7.85 -17.69
CA VAL A 49 2.17 -7.47 -16.90
C VAL A 49 2.47 -6.18 -16.13
N ARG A 50 1.85 -5.07 -16.52
CA ARG A 50 2.01 -3.78 -15.85
C ARG A 50 1.02 -3.63 -14.70
N GLN A 51 1.55 -3.51 -13.49
CA GLN A 51 0.77 -3.23 -12.28
C GLN A 51 0.06 -1.86 -12.41
N ASP A 52 -1.22 -1.80 -12.02
CA ASP A 52 -2.02 -0.57 -12.02
C ASP A 52 -2.12 0.09 -10.63
N TRP A 53 -1.27 -0.33 -9.69
CA TRP A 53 -1.07 0.26 -8.37
C TRP A 53 0.42 0.52 -8.10
N THR A 54 0.69 1.40 -7.14
CA THR A 54 2.04 1.73 -6.67
C THR A 54 2.29 1.03 -5.33
N THR A 55 3.55 0.78 -5.00
CA THR A 55 3.95 0.10 -3.74
C THR A 55 4.69 1.05 -2.78
N GLY A 56 4.63 2.36 -3.05
CA GLY A 56 5.19 3.41 -2.20
C GLY A 56 5.52 4.70 -2.94
N ARG A 57 5.89 5.73 -2.17
CA ARG A 57 6.11 7.10 -2.67
C ARG A 57 7.13 7.20 -3.81
N SER A 58 8.23 6.45 -3.77
CA SER A 58 9.23 6.49 -4.84
C SER A 58 8.67 5.96 -6.16
N SER A 59 7.94 4.84 -6.12
CA SER A 59 7.27 4.27 -7.30
C SER A 59 6.17 5.19 -7.84
N GLU A 60 5.44 5.87 -6.94
CA GLU A 60 4.43 6.86 -7.30
C GLU A 60 5.04 8.10 -7.97
N LEU A 61 6.13 8.65 -7.43
CA LEU A 61 6.84 9.79 -8.02
C LEU A 61 7.45 9.44 -9.37
N ALA A 62 8.00 8.23 -9.53
CA ALA A 62 8.50 7.76 -10.80
C ALA A 62 7.38 7.65 -11.84
N ASP A 63 6.23 7.08 -11.48
CA ASP A 63 5.08 6.97 -12.39
C ASP A 63 4.51 8.35 -12.77
N ARG A 64 4.43 9.29 -11.82
CA ARG A 64 4.06 10.69 -12.07
C ARG A 64 5.04 11.39 -12.99
N LYS A 65 6.35 11.19 -12.81
CA LYS A 65 7.37 11.76 -13.70
C LYS A 65 7.14 11.26 -15.13
N LEU A 66 6.94 9.96 -15.32
CA LEU A 66 6.67 9.40 -16.65
C LEU A 66 5.35 9.90 -17.27
N MET A 67 4.32 10.16 -16.47
CA MET A 67 3.05 10.74 -16.96
C MET A 67 3.16 12.21 -17.33
N ASN A 68 4.03 12.96 -16.66
CA ASN A 68 4.13 14.41 -16.81
C ASN A 68 5.29 14.85 -17.71
N THR A 69 6.13 13.93 -18.19
CA THR A 69 7.14 14.20 -19.23
C THR A 69 6.49 14.09 -20.59
N SER A 70 6.64 15.12 -21.43
CA SER A 70 6.02 15.16 -22.75
C SER A 70 6.60 14.05 -23.64
N ALA A 71 5.82 13.56 -24.60
CA ALA A 71 6.34 12.63 -25.60
C ALA A 71 7.37 13.29 -26.54
N ALA A 72 7.30 14.62 -26.71
CA ALA A 72 8.22 15.39 -27.55
C ALA A 72 9.63 15.54 -26.93
N ASP A 73 9.74 15.58 -25.59
CA ASP A 73 11.01 15.64 -24.85
C ASP A 73 11.88 14.35 -25.05
N MET A 74 11.33 13.34 -25.74
CA MET A 74 12.04 12.13 -26.14
C MET A 74 12.88 12.31 -27.41
N ALA A 75 12.51 13.24 -28.29
CA ALA A 75 13.21 13.47 -29.55
C ALA A 75 14.53 14.23 -29.35
N ASP A 76 14.70 14.93 -28.23
CA ASP A 76 15.82 15.84 -27.97
C ASP A 76 16.87 15.28 -26.98
N ASN A 77 16.72 14.04 -26.52
CA ASN A 77 17.69 13.39 -25.62
C ASN A 77 18.81 12.62 -26.35
N GLY A 78 19.00 12.90 -27.64
CA GLY A 78 20.22 12.56 -28.37
C GLY A 78 21.26 13.67 -28.20
N GLU A 79 22.33 13.39 -27.45
CA GLU A 79 23.66 14.00 -27.59
C GLU A 79 24.03 15.34 -26.91
N HIS A 80 23.17 16.02 -26.14
CA HIS A 80 23.57 17.31 -25.51
C HIS A 80 23.29 17.44 -24.00
N ALA A 81 23.70 16.45 -23.20
CA ALA A 81 23.60 16.49 -21.74
C ALA A 81 24.93 16.79 -21.00
N GLU A 82 25.90 17.42 -21.65
CA GLU A 82 27.08 17.98 -20.97
C GLU A 82 27.42 19.36 -21.57
N HIS A 83 27.83 20.29 -20.69
CA HIS A 83 28.25 21.68 -20.93
C HIS A 83 27.16 22.76 -20.92
N THR A 84 26.85 23.27 -19.72
CA THR A 84 26.51 24.70 -19.57
C THR A 84 27.46 25.32 -18.55
N GLY A 85 28.65 25.65 -19.06
CA GLY A 85 29.54 26.64 -18.47
C GLY A 85 29.05 28.06 -18.80
N HIS A 86 29.29 28.96 -17.87
CA HIS A 86 28.94 30.37 -17.85
C HIS A 86 29.25 31.14 -19.16
N ALA A 87 28.25 31.81 -19.74
CA ALA A 87 28.42 33.08 -20.43
C ALA A 87 27.06 33.80 -20.56
N GLY A 88 26.94 34.98 -19.96
CA GLY A 88 25.72 35.78 -20.01
C GLY A 88 25.56 36.53 -21.33
N HIS A 89 24.31 36.71 -21.77
CA HIS A 89 23.89 37.84 -22.60
C HIS A 89 22.41 38.16 -22.32
N ASN A 90 22.14 39.46 -22.21
CA ASN A 90 20.82 40.08 -22.07
C ASN A 90 19.91 39.73 -23.26
N HIS A 91 18.66 39.37 -22.98
CA HIS A 91 17.54 39.65 -23.87
C HIS A 91 16.27 39.91 -23.04
N GLU A 92 15.94 41.20 -22.90
CA GLU A 92 14.56 41.63 -22.66
C GLU A 92 13.73 41.29 -23.90
N GLY A 93 12.96 40.22 -23.80
CA GLY A 93 11.90 39.88 -24.74
C GLY A 93 10.79 39.26 -23.92
N GLY A 94 9.67 39.98 -23.77
CA GLY A 94 8.51 39.48 -23.03
C GLY A 94 8.08 38.14 -23.59
N MET A 95 8.42 37.06 -22.86
CA MET A 95 7.94 35.72 -23.18
C MET A 95 6.44 35.72 -22.96
N ALA A 96 5.68 35.92 -24.04
CA ALA A 96 4.29 35.54 -24.09
C ALA A 96 4.26 34.06 -23.68
N LYS A 97 3.69 33.79 -22.50
CA LYS A 97 3.44 32.42 -22.06
C LYS A 97 2.73 31.71 -23.21
N PRO A 98 3.22 30.57 -23.72
CA PRO A 98 2.50 29.85 -24.76
C PRO A 98 1.08 29.62 -24.24
N LYS A 99 0.08 30.09 -24.99
CA LYS A 99 -1.31 29.76 -24.69
C LYS A 99 -1.40 28.25 -24.84
N ASN A 100 -1.63 27.55 -23.73
CA ASN A 100 -1.93 26.13 -23.78
C ASN A 100 -3.18 25.95 -24.64
N ASP A 101 -3.01 25.36 -25.82
CA ASP A 101 -4.14 24.98 -26.65
C ASP A 101 -4.79 23.73 -26.05
N TYR A 102 -6.03 23.90 -25.57
CA TYR A 102 -6.81 22.82 -24.96
C TYR A 102 -7.83 22.21 -25.93
N SER A 103 -7.86 22.63 -27.20
CA SER A 103 -8.80 22.10 -28.20
C SER A 103 -8.73 20.58 -28.32
N ALA A 104 -7.51 20.01 -28.32
CA ALA A 104 -7.32 18.55 -28.32
C ALA A 104 -8.01 17.86 -27.12
N LEU A 105 -7.97 18.47 -25.93
CA LEU A 105 -8.65 17.94 -24.75
C LEU A 105 -10.18 18.01 -24.90
N ASP A 106 -10.71 19.11 -25.45
CA ASP A 106 -12.16 19.27 -25.68
C ASP A 106 -12.69 18.19 -26.64
N HIS A 107 -11.91 17.86 -27.68
CA HIS A 107 -12.22 16.75 -28.60
C HIS A 107 -12.23 15.39 -27.88
N MET A 108 -11.27 15.14 -26.99
CA MET A 108 -11.24 13.91 -26.20
C MET A 108 -12.44 13.84 -25.25
N ILE A 109 -12.80 14.94 -24.60
CA ILE A 109 -13.96 15.02 -23.69
C ILE A 109 -15.25 14.68 -24.46
N ALA A 110 -15.44 15.27 -25.64
CA ALA A 110 -16.61 15.00 -26.48
C ALA A 110 -16.74 13.52 -26.87
N THR A 111 -15.62 12.81 -27.01
CA THR A 111 -15.61 11.36 -27.30
C THR A 111 -15.83 10.51 -26.05
N VAL A 112 -15.23 10.88 -24.91
CA VAL A 112 -15.23 10.07 -23.68
C VAL A 112 -16.52 10.25 -22.88
N GLN A 113 -17.09 11.45 -22.86
CA GLN A 113 -18.27 11.78 -22.05
C GLN A 113 -19.49 10.89 -22.37
N PRO A 114 -19.86 10.64 -23.65
CA PRO A 114 -20.97 9.75 -23.98
C PRO A 114 -20.77 8.29 -23.58
N LEU A 115 -19.52 7.85 -23.37
CA LEU A 115 -19.20 6.48 -22.95
C LEU A 115 -19.53 6.22 -21.47
N ASN A 116 -19.85 7.26 -20.70
CA ASN A 116 -20.32 7.19 -19.31
C ASN A 116 -19.47 6.27 -18.42
N LEU A 117 -18.14 6.42 -18.52
CA LEU A 117 -17.20 5.64 -17.72
C LEU A 117 -17.40 5.91 -16.23
N PRO A 118 -17.25 4.91 -15.33
CA PRO A 118 -17.43 5.11 -13.90
C PRO A 118 -16.49 6.20 -13.35
N PRO A 119 -16.99 7.21 -12.62
CA PRO A 119 -16.17 8.32 -12.13
C PRO A 119 -15.29 7.94 -10.92
N PRO A 120 -14.21 8.70 -10.64
CA PRO A 120 -13.70 9.81 -11.46
C PRO A 120 -13.01 9.31 -12.74
N VAL A 121 -13.15 10.06 -13.83
CA VAL A 121 -12.49 9.77 -15.11
C VAL A 121 -11.30 10.71 -15.29
N ARG A 122 -10.11 10.16 -15.54
CA ARG A 122 -8.91 10.94 -15.87
C ARG A 122 -8.62 10.79 -17.36
N ILE A 123 -8.65 11.91 -18.07
CA ILE A 123 -8.14 12.02 -19.44
C ILE A 123 -6.72 12.54 -19.35
N SER A 124 -5.77 11.93 -20.06
CA SER A 124 -4.36 12.29 -20.02
C SER A 124 -3.77 12.36 -21.42
N PRO A 125 -3.01 13.43 -21.73
CA PRO A 125 -2.36 13.59 -23.02
C PRO A 125 -1.23 12.57 -23.23
N PRO A 126 -0.74 12.44 -24.48
CA PRO A 126 0.48 11.73 -24.79
C PRO A 126 1.63 12.15 -23.88
N SER A 127 2.32 11.15 -23.34
CA SER A 127 3.43 11.32 -22.40
C SER A 127 4.48 10.25 -22.64
N LYS A 128 5.61 10.37 -21.94
CA LYS A 128 6.62 9.31 -21.89
C LYS A 128 6.06 7.95 -21.46
N LYS A 129 4.94 7.90 -20.74
CA LYS A 129 4.28 6.66 -20.33
C LYS A 129 3.41 6.03 -21.43
N SER A 130 2.79 6.85 -22.29
CA SER A 130 1.86 6.42 -23.33
C SER A 130 1.94 7.38 -24.52
N PRO A 131 2.25 6.90 -25.74
CA PRO A 131 2.34 7.77 -26.92
C PRO A 131 0.97 8.28 -27.39
N ASP A 132 -0.12 7.60 -27.00
CA ASP A 132 -1.49 7.97 -27.33
C ASP A 132 -2.17 8.69 -26.14
N TRP A 133 -3.26 9.42 -26.43
CA TRP A 133 -4.18 9.90 -25.41
C TRP A 133 -4.80 8.73 -24.65
N THR A 134 -5.08 8.93 -23.37
CA THR A 134 -5.72 7.90 -22.55
C THR A 134 -6.90 8.48 -21.78
N ALA A 135 -7.97 7.70 -21.64
CA ALA A 135 -9.06 8.00 -20.74
C ALA A 135 -9.28 6.82 -19.81
N ARG A 136 -9.14 7.04 -18.51
CA ARG A 136 -9.15 6.00 -17.50
C ARG A 136 -10.19 6.30 -16.43
N SER A 137 -11.05 5.33 -16.17
CA SER A 137 -11.87 5.32 -14.95
C SER A 137 -10.99 4.96 -13.76
N ASP A 138 -10.89 5.90 -12.82
CA ASP A 138 -10.19 5.77 -11.54
C ASP A 138 -11.18 5.52 -10.38
N VAL A 139 -12.35 4.95 -10.68
CA VAL A 139 -13.33 4.51 -9.68
C VAL A 139 -12.66 3.61 -8.63
N GLN A 140 -13.01 3.80 -7.36
CA GLN A 140 -12.37 3.08 -6.26
C GLN A 140 -12.71 1.59 -6.27
N ASN A 141 -13.92 1.20 -6.71
CA ASN A 141 -14.28 -0.19 -6.94
C ASN A 141 -13.57 -0.73 -8.20
N ARG A 142 -12.36 -1.29 -8.02
CA ARG A 142 -11.45 -1.67 -9.11
C ARG A 142 -12.07 -2.56 -10.20
N PRO A 143 -12.94 -3.53 -9.89
CA PRO A 143 -13.70 -4.27 -10.89
C PRO A 143 -14.48 -3.44 -11.92
N LEU A 144 -14.83 -2.20 -11.60
CA LEU A 144 -15.57 -1.30 -12.50
C LEU A 144 -14.65 -0.45 -13.39
N ARG A 145 -13.33 -0.53 -13.23
CA ARG A 145 -12.39 0.30 -13.99
C ARG A 145 -12.32 -0.10 -15.46
N VAL A 146 -12.27 0.92 -16.31
CA VAL A 146 -12.09 0.83 -17.76
C VAL A 146 -10.98 1.78 -18.17
N ASN A 147 -10.08 1.31 -19.02
CA ASN A 147 -9.00 2.10 -19.62
C ASN A 147 -9.21 2.16 -21.13
N LEU A 148 -9.21 3.37 -21.68
CA LEU A 148 -9.29 3.64 -23.11
C LEU A 148 -7.97 4.23 -23.60
N THR A 149 -7.60 3.83 -24.81
CA THR A 149 -6.58 4.50 -25.62
C THR A 149 -7.28 5.22 -26.77
N LEU A 150 -6.98 6.50 -26.95
CA LEU A 150 -7.61 7.38 -27.92
C LEU A 150 -6.55 7.82 -28.94
N ASP A 151 -6.95 7.89 -30.20
CA ASP A 151 -6.12 8.46 -31.25
C ASP A 151 -5.87 9.95 -31.03
N ALA A 152 -4.65 10.42 -31.26
CA ALA A 152 -4.27 11.80 -30.96
C ALA A 152 -4.84 12.84 -31.92
N ASP A 153 -5.08 12.45 -33.18
CA ASP A 153 -5.53 13.38 -34.22
C ASP A 153 -7.06 13.35 -34.36
N THR A 154 -7.65 12.14 -34.33
CA THR A 154 -9.08 11.94 -34.56
C THR A 154 -9.90 11.85 -33.29
N GLY A 155 -9.28 11.56 -32.14
CA GLY A 155 -9.98 11.26 -30.89
C GLY A 155 -10.71 9.92 -30.84
N ALA A 156 -10.65 9.12 -31.91
CA ALA A 156 -11.31 7.84 -31.98
C ALA A 156 -10.75 6.85 -30.94
N VAL A 157 -11.62 5.99 -30.39
CA VAL A 157 -11.21 4.94 -29.43
C VAL A 157 -10.44 3.85 -30.18
N LYS A 158 -9.12 3.77 -29.92
CA LYS A 158 -8.23 2.73 -30.46
C LYS A 158 -8.38 1.41 -29.71
N SER A 159 -8.45 1.46 -28.38
CA SER A 159 -8.56 0.25 -27.57
C SER A 159 -9.32 0.50 -26.27
N THR A 160 -10.04 -0.53 -25.84
CA THR A 160 -10.75 -0.56 -24.57
C THR A 160 -10.24 -1.76 -23.78
N LYS A 161 -9.77 -1.52 -22.55
CA LYS A 161 -9.36 -2.57 -21.61
C LYS A 161 -10.17 -2.44 -20.33
N THR A 162 -10.94 -3.46 -20.04
CA THR A 162 -11.75 -3.60 -18.83
C THR A 162 -11.00 -4.39 -17.76
N PHE A 163 -11.60 -4.50 -16.58
CA PHE A 163 -11.10 -5.37 -15.53
C PHE A 163 -11.09 -6.86 -15.93
N ALA A 164 -12.02 -7.29 -16.77
CA ALA A 164 -12.12 -8.69 -17.20
C ALA A 164 -10.94 -9.12 -18.09
N ASP A 165 -10.35 -8.17 -18.81
CA ASP A 165 -9.20 -8.38 -19.72
C ASP A 165 -7.87 -8.57 -18.97
N LYS A 166 -7.86 -8.39 -17.65
CA LYS A 166 -6.66 -8.58 -16.84
C LYS A 166 -6.40 -10.07 -16.57
N PRO A 167 -5.12 -10.47 -16.41
CA PRO A 167 -4.76 -11.81 -15.93
C PRO A 167 -5.47 -12.16 -14.62
N LEU A 168 -5.73 -13.45 -14.38
CA LEU A 168 -6.45 -13.92 -13.19
C LEU A 168 -5.86 -13.38 -11.88
N LEU A 169 -4.53 -13.43 -11.75
CA LEU A 169 -3.85 -12.95 -10.55
C LEU A 169 -4.06 -11.44 -10.31
N ASP A 170 -4.13 -10.63 -11.37
CA ASP A 170 -4.40 -9.19 -11.26
C ASP A 170 -5.83 -8.91 -10.87
N ARG A 171 -6.76 -9.74 -11.35
CA ARG A 171 -8.16 -9.67 -10.95
C ARG A 171 -8.32 -10.03 -9.48
N LEU A 172 -7.68 -11.11 -9.02
CA LEU A 172 -7.70 -11.51 -7.60
C LEU A 172 -7.15 -10.42 -6.69
N ILE A 173 -6.00 -9.82 -7.04
CA ILE A 173 -5.45 -8.69 -6.28
C ILE A 173 -6.36 -7.47 -6.38
N GLY A 174 -6.93 -7.19 -7.55
CA GLY A 174 -7.86 -6.08 -7.74
C GLY A 174 -9.11 -6.20 -6.88
N TYR A 175 -9.69 -7.41 -6.76
CA TYR A 175 -10.75 -7.70 -5.80
C TYR A 175 -10.27 -7.53 -4.37
N GLY A 176 -9.08 -8.07 -4.04
CA GLY A 176 -8.48 -7.93 -2.71
C GLY A 176 -8.34 -6.47 -2.29
N ILE A 177 -7.81 -5.60 -3.16
CA ILE A 177 -7.68 -4.17 -2.90
C ILE A 177 -9.07 -3.52 -2.76
N ALA A 178 -10.02 -3.83 -3.64
CA ALA A 178 -11.37 -3.26 -3.55
C ALA A 178 -12.09 -3.67 -2.25
N ILE A 179 -11.88 -4.89 -1.75
CA ILE A 179 -12.40 -5.33 -0.45
C ILE A 179 -11.66 -4.60 0.68
N HIS A 180 -10.33 -4.53 0.61
CA HIS A 180 -9.49 -3.89 1.61
C HIS A 180 -9.79 -2.39 1.79
N GLU A 181 -10.03 -1.69 0.69
CA GLU A 181 -10.38 -0.25 0.66
C GLU A 181 -11.87 0.02 0.99
N GLY A 182 -12.69 -1.00 1.22
CA GLY A 182 -14.10 -0.79 1.58
C GLY A 182 -15.04 -0.56 0.39
N GLN A 183 -14.67 -0.95 -0.83
CA GLN A 183 -15.31 -0.47 -2.07
C GLN A 183 -16.06 -1.56 -2.86
N LEU A 184 -15.74 -2.84 -2.67
CA LEU A 184 -16.29 -3.90 -3.51
C LEU A 184 -17.82 -4.08 -3.34
N PHE A 185 -18.29 -4.12 -2.09
CA PHE A 185 -19.71 -4.34 -1.74
C PHE A 185 -20.39 -3.08 -1.18
N GLY A 186 -19.88 -1.89 -1.53
CA GLY A 186 -20.41 -0.61 -1.04
C GLY A 186 -20.48 -0.54 0.49
N TRP A 187 -21.61 -0.09 1.02
CA TRP A 187 -21.80 0.15 2.45
C TRP A 187 -21.63 -1.12 3.30
N PHE A 188 -21.97 -2.30 2.78
CA PHE A 188 -21.81 -3.55 3.51
C PHE A 188 -20.33 -3.81 3.83
N ASN A 189 -19.45 -3.55 2.86
CA ASN A 189 -18.02 -3.68 3.04
C ASN A 189 -17.48 -2.66 4.07
N GLN A 190 -18.01 -1.43 4.05
CA GLN A 190 -17.67 -0.40 5.04
C GLN A 190 -18.15 -0.77 6.44
N ALA A 191 -19.34 -1.34 6.58
CA ALA A 191 -19.87 -1.80 7.86
C ALA A 191 -18.99 -2.90 8.46
N LEU A 192 -18.52 -3.86 7.65
CA LEU A 192 -17.53 -4.85 8.08
C LEU A 192 -16.20 -4.20 8.51
N GLY A 193 -15.75 -3.17 7.80
CA GLY A 193 -14.58 -2.36 8.18
C GLY A 193 -14.76 -1.67 9.53
N VAL A 194 -15.89 -1.00 9.75
CA VAL A 194 -16.21 -0.34 11.03
C VAL A 194 -16.32 -1.36 12.17
N PHE A 195 -17.00 -2.48 11.94
CA PHE A 195 -17.08 -3.58 12.91
C PHE A 195 -15.68 -4.07 13.29
N THR A 196 -14.81 -4.29 12.29
CA THR A 196 -13.43 -4.73 12.51
C THR A 196 -12.63 -3.68 13.31
N ALA A 197 -12.78 -2.40 12.97
CA ALA A 197 -12.11 -1.29 13.66
C ALA A 197 -12.56 -1.14 15.12
N LEU A 198 -13.87 -1.22 15.39
CA LEU A 198 -14.41 -1.19 16.74
C LEU A 198 -13.98 -2.41 17.55
N GLY A 199 -13.93 -3.58 16.92
CA GLY A 199 -13.40 -4.79 17.53
C GLY A 199 -11.92 -4.67 17.89
N LEU A 200 -11.09 -4.10 17.01
CA LEU A 200 -9.69 -3.79 17.29
C LEU A 200 -9.55 -2.79 18.44
N LEU A 201 -10.38 -1.74 18.48
CA LEU A 201 -10.38 -0.77 19.58
C LEU A 201 -10.72 -1.46 20.91
N LEU A 202 -11.73 -2.33 20.91
CA LEU A 202 -12.09 -3.14 22.06
C LEU A 202 -10.93 -4.07 22.47
N MET A 203 -10.21 -4.66 21.51
CA MET A 203 -9.01 -5.46 21.78
C MET A 203 -7.90 -4.63 22.44
N ILE A 204 -7.64 -3.42 21.96
CA ILE A 204 -6.65 -2.52 22.56
C ILE A 204 -7.03 -2.19 24.01
N VAL A 205 -8.25 -1.71 24.23
CA VAL A 205 -8.74 -1.33 25.56
C VAL A 205 -8.72 -2.53 26.51
N SER A 206 -9.27 -3.66 26.09
CA SER A 206 -9.31 -4.87 26.93
C SER A 206 -7.93 -5.44 27.20
N SER A 207 -6.98 -5.36 26.25
CA SER A 207 -5.58 -5.75 26.47
C SER A 207 -4.94 -4.91 27.59
N VAL A 208 -5.12 -3.59 27.54
CA VAL A 208 -4.59 -2.66 28.55
C VAL A 208 -5.23 -2.92 29.91
N VAL A 209 -6.56 -3.09 29.96
CA VAL A 209 -7.27 -3.39 31.21
C VAL A 209 -6.82 -4.71 31.82
N LEU A 210 -6.67 -5.76 31.00
CA LEU A 210 -6.20 -7.07 31.46
C LEU A 210 -4.75 -7.03 31.93
N TRP A 211 -3.87 -6.33 31.20
CA TRP A 211 -2.48 -6.12 31.60
C TRP A 211 -2.42 -5.34 32.92
N TRP A 212 -3.14 -4.22 33.05
CA TRP A 212 -3.14 -3.40 34.27
C TRP A 212 -3.62 -4.17 35.50
N ARG A 213 -4.56 -5.10 35.33
CA ARG A 213 -5.07 -5.97 36.40
C ARG A 213 -4.14 -7.13 36.74
N ARG A 214 -3.17 -7.47 35.88
CA ARG A 214 -2.23 -8.59 36.05
C ARG A 214 -0.81 -8.16 36.40
N ARG A 215 -0.41 -6.92 36.12
CA ARG A 215 0.94 -6.42 36.37
C ARG A 215 1.30 -6.53 37.86
N SER A 216 2.56 -6.84 38.14
CA SER A 216 3.07 -6.86 39.52
C SER A 216 3.23 -5.43 40.03
N PRO A 217 2.76 -5.10 41.25
CA PRO A 217 2.96 -3.78 41.85
C PRO A 217 4.45 -3.38 41.83
N GLY A 218 4.72 -2.12 41.51
CA GLY A 218 6.10 -1.60 41.41
C GLY A 218 6.82 -1.89 40.09
N THR A 219 6.20 -2.61 39.16
CA THR A 219 6.79 -2.88 37.82
C THR A 219 5.85 -2.46 36.68
N LEU A 220 6.44 -2.05 35.56
CA LEU A 220 5.78 -1.81 34.28
C LEU A 220 6.00 -2.97 33.28
N GLY A 221 6.63 -4.05 33.74
CA GLY A 221 6.99 -5.21 32.92
C GLY A 221 5.84 -6.11 32.53
N ALA A 222 6.17 -7.13 31.72
CA ALA A 222 5.27 -8.26 31.51
C ALA A 222 4.99 -8.96 32.86
N PRO A 223 3.75 -9.39 33.13
CA PRO A 223 3.45 -10.19 34.31
C PRO A 223 4.35 -11.43 34.36
N ASN A 224 4.87 -11.76 35.55
CA ASN A 224 5.73 -12.93 35.72
C ASN A 224 5.01 -14.20 35.24
N PRO A 225 5.70 -15.09 34.50
CA PRO A 225 5.11 -16.35 34.08
C PRO A 225 4.83 -17.20 35.32
N ASN A 226 3.55 -17.30 35.71
CA ASN A 226 3.11 -18.08 36.87
C ASN A 226 3.13 -19.60 36.64
N GLN A 227 3.61 -20.08 35.47
CA GLN A 227 3.52 -21.49 35.07
C GLN A 227 4.74 -21.92 34.25
N ALA A 228 5.07 -23.22 34.33
CA ALA A 228 6.06 -23.86 33.49
C ALA A 228 5.77 -23.60 31.99
N VAL A 229 6.83 -23.48 31.19
CA VAL A 229 6.73 -23.18 29.76
C VAL A 229 5.85 -24.21 29.08
N SER A 230 4.70 -23.77 28.56
CA SER A 230 3.78 -24.63 27.82
C SER A 230 4.39 -25.05 26.48
N LYS A 231 4.10 -26.28 26.01
CA LYS A 231 4.52 -26.76 24.69
C LYS A 231 4.05 -25.84 23.55
N PHE A 232 2.93 -25.13 23.73
CA PHE A 232 2.42 -24.14 22.78
C PHE A 232 3.35 -22.94 22.59
N ALA A 233 4.24 -22.65 23.54
CA ALA A 233 5.20 -21.56 23.43
C ALA A 233 6.16 -21.77 22.25
N TYR A 234 6.59 -23.01 21.98
CA TYR A 234 7.46 -23.32 20.84
C TYR A 234 6.74 -23.09 19.51
N GLY A 235 5.44 -23.42 19.44
CA GLY A 235 4.62 -23.12 18.27
C GLY A 235 4.51 -21.63 18.00
N LEU A 236 4.29 -20.83 19.06
CA LEU A 236 4.28 -19.37 18.95
C LEU A 236 5.64 -18.81 18.48
N ILE A 237 6.74 -19.31 19.03
CA ILE A 237 8.10 -18.91 18.61
C ILE A 237 8.32 -19.25 17.13
N ALA A 238 7.93 -20.45 16.68
CA ALA A 238 8.05 -20.85 15.28
C ALA A 238 7.23 -19.92 14.35
N ILE A 239 6.01 -19.56 14.74
CA ILE A 239 5.18 -18.59 14.01
C ILE A 239 5.87 -17.22 13.97
N MET A 240 6.38 -16.73 15.11
CA MET A 240 7.06 -15.44 15.20
C MET A 240 8.32 -15.40 14.33
N VAL A 241 9.13 -16.46 14.32
CA VAL A 241 10.32 -16.57 13.46
C VAL A 241 9.91 -16.62 11.98
N THR A 242 8.92 -17.44 11.64
CA THR A 242 8.42 -17.56 10.26
C THR A 242 7.90 -16.21 9.75
N LEU A 243 7.07 -15.53 10.53
CA LEU A 243 6.57 -14.20 10.21
C LEU A 243 7.71 -13.17 10.15
N GLY A 244 8.70 -13.25 11.03
CA GLY A 244 9.86 -12.36 11.02
C GLY A 244 10.72 -12.51 9.76
N VAL A 245 10.80 -13.72 9.20
CA VAL A 245 11.47 -14.00 7.91
C VAL A 245 10.62 -13.51 6.73
N LEU A 246 9.32 -13.81 6.73
CA LEU A 246 8.40 -13.41 5.66
C LEU A 246 8.09 -11.89 5.65
N LEU A 247 8.23 -11.23 6.80
CA LEU A 247 7.99 -9.80 7.00
C LEU A 247 9.27 -9.19 7.60
N PRO A 248 10.27 -8.82 6.78
CA PRO A 248 11.62 -8.49 7.26
C PRO A 248 11.65 -7.33 8.27
N PHE A 249 10.78 -6.33 8.13
CA PHE A 249 10.66 -5.25 9.11
C PHE A 249 10.15 -5.72 10.48
N LEU A 250 9.26 -6.71 10.52
CA LEU A 250 8.84 -7.34 11.77
C LEU A 250 10.02 -8.09 12.39
N GLY A 251 10.75 -8.89 11.61
CA GLY A 251 11.92 -9.61 12.08
C GLY A 251 13.01 -8.69 12.64
N ILE A 252 13.33 -7.62 11.92
CA ILE A 252 14.32 -6.62 12.34
C ILE A 252 13.90 -5.94 13.64
N THR A 253 12.64 -5.49 13.76
CA THR A 253 12.17 -4.82 14.99
C THR A 253 12.18 -5.75 16.19
N MET A 254 11.81 -7.03 16.01
CA MET A 254 11.92 -8.04 17.07
C MET A 254 13.38 -8.27 17.50
N ILE A 255 14.32 -8.37 16.55
CA ILE A 255 15.76 -8.50 16.86
C ILE A 255 16.26 -7.27 17.61
N ILE A 256 15.88 -6.06 17.18
CA ILE A 256 16.25 -4.81 17.86
C ILE A 256 15.76 -4.82 19.30
N VAL A 257 14.47 -5.13 19.53
CA VAL A 257 13.91 -5.18 20.89
C VAL A 257 14.66 -6.22 21.75
N LEU A 258 14.94 -7.40 21.20
CA LEU A 258 15.68 -8.45 21.90
C LEU A 258 17.10 -8.01 22.29
N LEU A 259 17.82 -7.37 21.37
CA LEU A 259 19.18 -6.87 21.61
C LEU A 259 19.16 -5.70 22.59
N THR A 260 18.21 -4.76 22.46
CA THR A 260 18.05 -3.63 23.40
C THR A 260 17.74 -4.14 24.81
N GLU A 261 16.85 -5.12 24.95
CA GLU A 261 16.54 -5.72 26.24
C GLU A 261 17.79 -6.37 26.86
N ARG A 262 18.48 -7.23 26.11
CA ARG A 262 19.62 -8.01 26.61
C ARG A 262 20.88 -7.20 26.86
N LEU A 263 21.18 -6.26 25.97
CA LEU A 263 22.46 -5.53 25.99
C LEU A 263 22.38 -4.20 26.73
N VAL A 264 21.19 -3.58 26.83
CA VAL A 264 21.02 -2.25 27.43
C VAL A 264 20.15 -2.31 28.68
N LEU A 265 18.86 -2.70 28.54
CA LEU A 265 17.87 -2.52 29.61
C LEU A 265 18.13 -3.41 30.83
N ARG A 266 18.60 -4.64 30.64
CA ARG A 266 18.98 -5.53 31.75
C ARG A 266 20.24 -5.07 32.51
N ARG A 267 21.13 -4.33 31.85
CA ARG A 267 22.39 -3.85 32.45
C ARG A 267 22.17 -2.62 33.34
N ILE A 268 21.17 -1.80 33.07
CA ILE A 268 20.83 -0.62 33.86
C ILE A 268 19.92 -1.04 35.03
N PRO A 269 20.35 -0.96 36.30
CA PRO A 269 19.57 -1.45 37.44
C PRO A 269 18.20 -0.78 37.58
N ALA A 270 18.14 0.54 37.41
CA ALA A 270 16.88 1.30 37.49
C ALA A 270 15.87 0.83 36.43
N ALA A 271 16.30 0.73 35.17
CA ALA A 271 15.45 0.26 34.07
C ALA A 271 15.03 -1.19 34.27
N SER A 272 15.97 -2.07 34.66
CA SER A 272 15.69 -3.48 34.88
C SER A 272 14.71 -3.73 36.03
N ASN A 273 14.79 -2.96 37.11
CA ASN A 273 13.86 -3.08 38.24
C ASN A 273 12.49 -2.52 37.86
N PHE A 274 12.46 -1.35 37.21
CA PHE A 274 11.23 -0.72 36.73
C PHE A 274 10.46 -1.59 35.73
N LEU A 275 11.18 -2.27 34.83
CA LEU A 275 10.61 -3.15 33.79
C LEU A 275 10.50 -4.62 34.23
N GLY A 276 10.95 -4.99 35.43
CA GLY A 276 10.89 -6.37 35.93
C GLY A 276 11.75 -7.39 35.15
N LEU A 277 12.83 -6.97 34.50
CA LEU A 277 13.62 -7.82 33.58
C LEU A 277 14.61 -8.79 34.27
N ARG A 278 14.79 -8.70 35.59
CA ARG A 278 15.72 -9.52 36.40
C ARG A 278 15.07 -10.76 37.03
N ALA A 279 13.76 -10.94 36.85
CA ALA A 279 13.05 -12.12 37.36
C ALA A 279 13.16 -13.29 36.37
N CYS A 280 14.36 -13.84 36.21
CA CYS A 280 14.64 -15.16 35.66
C CYS A 280 15.98 -15.64 36.24
#